data_AF-A0A820G817-F1
#
_entry.id   AF-A0A820G817-F1
#
_cell.length_a   1.000
_cell.length_b   1.000
_cell.length_c   1.000
_cell.angle_alpha   90.00
_cell.angle_beta   90.00
_cell.angle_gamma   90.00
#
_symmetry.space_group_name_H-M   'P 1'
#
loop_
_entity.id
_entity.type
_entity.pdbx_description
1 polymer ?
#
loop_
_entity_poly.entity_id
_entity_poly.type
_entity_poly.pdbx_seq_one_letter_code
_entity_poly.pdbx_strand_id
1 'polypeptide(L)'
;MQKAGIRFQKRNYPAQQVFWTAGRGWGLRALVPIKEGEFVNEYVGELITYEETERRVKLARKNNVKDFYFLVLDKDRVIDAGPRGN
;
A
#
# COMPACT_ATOMS: atom_id res chain seq x y z
N MET A 1 -4.42 -17.37 19.94
CA MET A 1 -4.49 -16.80 18.57
C MET A 1 -5.39 -15.57 18.62
N GLN A 2 -4.86 -14.36 18.37
CA GLN A 2 -5.72 -13.16 18.27
C GLN A 2 -6.43 -13.17 16.91
N LYS A 3 -7.75 -12.97 16.89
CA LYS A 3 -8.54 -12.90 15.65
C LYS A 3 -8.03 -11.74 14.78
N ALA A 4 -7.76 -12.01 13.50
CA ALA A 4 -7.19 -11.06 12.55
C ALA A 4 -7.91 -9.69 12.55
N GLY A 5 -9.24 -9.67 12.71
CA GLY A 5 -10.04 -8.44 12.70
C GLY A 5 -9.68 -7.38 13.76
N ILE A 6 -9.16 -7.77 14.93
CA ILE A 6 -8.75 -6.82 15.97
C ILE A 6 -7.50 -6.03 15.52
N ARG A 7 -6.62 -6.65 14.74
CA ARG A 7 -5.34 -6.03 14.34
C ARG A 7 -5.53 -4.92 13.31
N PHE A 8 -6.45 -5.08 12.35
CA PHE A 8 -6.84 -4.05 11.40
C PHE A 8 -7.45 -2.83 12.13
N GLN A 9 -8.45 -3.06 12.99
CA GLN A 9 -9.13 -1.98 13.71
C GLN A 9 -8.20 -1.18 14.63
N LYS A 10 -7.19 -1.84 15.22
CA LYS A 10 -6.23 -1.20 16.14
C LYS A 10 -4.96 -0.70 15.46
N ARG A 11 -4.78 -0.90 14.16
CA ARG A 11 -3.54 -0.57 13.41
C ARG A 11 -2.29 -1.11 14.10
N ASN A 12 -2.38 -2.34 14.61
CA ASN A 12 -1.29 -2.93 15.38
C ASN A 12 -0.25 -3.52 14.44
N TYR A 13 0.68 -2.66 13.99
CA TYR A 13 1.77 -3.01 13.09
C TYR A 13 3.05 -3.28 13.90
N PRO A 14 3.90 -4.24 13.48
CA PRO A 14 5.21 -4.40 14.07
C PRO A 14 6.03 -3.13 13.89
N ALA A 15 6.95 -2.86 14.83
CA ALA A 15 7.82 -1.69 14.74
C ALA A 15 8.61 -1.72 13.42
N GLN A 16 8.52 -0.62 12.68
CA GLN A 16 9.03 -0.50 11.32
C GLN A 16 9.54 0.91 11.04
N GLN A 17 10.41 1.04 10.05
CA GLN A 17 11.04 2.30 9.67
C GLN A 17 11.04 2.46 8.15
N VAL A 18 10.68 3.66 7.69
CA VAL A 18 10.88 4.08 6.31
C VAL A 18 12.36 4.40 6.11
N PHE A 19 12.98 3.84 5.07
CA PHE A 19 14.40 4.04 4.79
C PHE A 19 14.65 4.15 3.28
N TRP A 20 15.75 4.83 2.91
CA TRP A 20 16.16 4.95 1.52
C TRP A 20 16.98 3.74 1.07
N THR A 21 16.66 3.18 -0.09
CA THR A 21 17.38 2.05 -0.70
C THR A 21 18.34 2.54 -1.79
N ALA A 22 19.39 1.76 -2.06
CA ALA A 22 20.24 2.00 -3.22
C ALA A 22 19.49 1.57 -4.50
N GLY A 23 18.81 2.51 -5.14
CA GLY A 23 18.27 2.37 -6.51
C GLY A 23 16.78 2.01 -6.63
N ARG A 24 16.06 1.72 -5.54
CA ARG A 24 14.60 1.47 -5.58
C ARG A 24 13.77 2.54 -4.87
N GLY A 25 14.42 3.62 -4.43
CA GLY A 25 13.76 4.70 -3.67
C GLY A 25 13.48 4.31 -2.23
N TRP A 26 12.33 4.76 -1.70
CA TRP A 26 11.92 4.48 -0.33
C TRP A 26 11.47 3.02 -0.15
N GLY A 27 11.81 2.45 0.99
CA GLY A 27 11.37 1.11 1.42
C GLY A 27 10.98 1.10 2.89
N LEU A 28 10.43 -0.02 3.32
CA LEU A 28 10.00 -0.26 4.70
C LEU A 28 10.83 -1.40 5.30
N ARG A 29 11.39 -1.17 6.49
CA ARG A 29 12.23 -2.13 7.21
C ARG A 29 11.62 -2.48 8.55
N ALA A 30 11.52 -3.77 8.87
CA ALA A 30 11.14 -4.23 10.20
C ALA A 30 12.27 -3.94 11.21
N LEU A 31 11.91 -3.43 12.38
CA LEU A 31 12.81 -3.20 13.51
C LEU A 31 12.76 -4.32 14.54
N VAL A 32 11.86 -5.29 14.35
CA VAL A 32 11.66 -6.46 15.19
C VAL A 32 11.50 -7.71 14.31
N PRO A 33 11.86 -8.91 14.80
CA PRO A 33 11.54 -10.16 14.10
C PRO A 33 10.02 -10.32 13.93
N ILE A 34 9.58 -10.71 12.75
CA ILE A 34 8.17 -10.98 12.41
C ILE A 34 8.04 -12.47 12.12
N LYS A 35 7.09 -13.14 12.79
CA LYS A 35 6.88 -14.58 12.59
C LYS A 35 6.02 -14.85 11.34
N GLU A 36 6.14 -16.05 10.79
CA GLU A 36 5.25 -16.50 9.71
C GLU A 36 3.77 -16.42 10.15
N GLY A 37 2.92 -15.94 9.25
CA GLY A 37 1.49 -15.71 9.53
C GLY A 37 1.19 -14.48 10.40
N GLU A 38 2.20 -13.70 10.77
CA GLU A 38 2.01 -12.44 11.48
C GLU A 38 1.59 -11.31 10.56
N PHE A 39 0.72 -10.44 11.07
CA PHE A 39 0.19 -9.30 10.33
C PHE A 39 1.21 -8.16 10.34
N VAL A 40 1.48 -7.57 9.17
CA VAL A 40 2.48 -6.51 9.02
C VAL A 40 1.81 -5.15 8.91
N ASN A 41 1.08 -4.90 7.82
CA ASN A 41 0.47 -3.61 7.58
C ASN A 41 -0.72 -3.76 6.62
N GLU A 42 -1.51 -2.69 6.50
CA GLU A 42 -2.61 -2.56 5.56
C GLU A 42 -2.15 -1.78 4.33
N TYR A 43 -2.56 -2.21 3.15
CA TYR A 43 -2.41 -1.40 1.94
C TYR A 43 -3.62 -0.47 1.83
N VAL A 44 -3.50 0.73 2.40
CA VAL A 44 -4.59 1.72 2.47
C VAL A 44 -4.44 2.74 1.34
N GLY A 45 -5.55 3.06 0.69
CA GLY A 45 -5.63 4.08 -0.34
C GLY A 45 -7.09 4.40 -0.68
N GLU A 46 -7.29 5.21 -1.72
CA GLU A 46 -8.62 5.48 -2.25
C GLU A 46 -9.14 4.24 -3.01
N LEU A 47 -10.39 3.84 -2.75
CA LEU A 47 -11.05 2.78 -3.51
C LEU A 47 -11.61 3.36 -4.81
N ILE A 48 -11.10 2.92 -5.94
CA ILE A 48 -11.46 3.41 -7.27
C ILE A 48 -11.84 2.26 -8.21
N THR A 49 -12.50 2.61 -9.31
CA THR A 49 -12.83 1.65 -10.37
C THR A 49 -11.64 1.43 -11.30
N TYR A 50 -11.73 0.41 -12.16
CA TYR A 50 -10.75 0.20 -13.22
C TYR A 50 -10.71 1.37 -14.21
N GLU A 51 -11.87 1.91 -14.60
CA GLU A 51 -11.97 3.08 -15.49
C GLU A 51 -11.26 4.31 -14.91
N GLU A 52 -11.46 4.57 -13.61
CA GLU A 52 -10.76 5.67 -12.93
C GLU A 52 -9.26 5.43 -12.84
N THR A 53 -8.83 4.17 -12.67
CA THR A 53 -7.41 3.78 -12.72
C THR A 53 -6.80 4.13 -14.08
N GLU A 54 -7.46 3.76 -15.18
CA GLU A 54 -6.98 4.09 -16.53
C GLU A 54 -6.91 5.60 -16.77
N ARG A 55 -7.90 6.36 -16.29
CA ARG A 55 -7.92 7.82 -16.38
C ARG A 55 -6.74 8.43 -15.62
N ARG A 56 -6.46 7.96 -14.40
CA ARG A 56 -5.33 8.41 -13.58
C ARG A 56 -3.97 8.04 -14.21
N VAL A 57 -3.83 6.84 -14.77
CA VAL A 57 -2.61 6.42 -15.49
C VAL A 57 -2.33 7.31 -16.71
N LYS A 58 -3.36 7.62 -17.52
CA LYS A 58 -3.22 8.50 -18.68
C LYS A 58 -2.74 9.91 -18.27
N LEU A 59 -3.34 10.46 -17.21
CA LEU A 59 -2.93 11.77 -16.68
C LEU A 59 -1.51 11.75 -16.10
N ALA A 60 -1.17 10.72 -15.31
CA ALA A 60 0.14 10.53 -14.71
C ALA A 60 1.24 10.46 -15.79
N ARG A 61 1.02 9.69 -16.86
CA ARG A 61 1.94 9.62 -18.01
C ARG A 61 2.13 10.97 -18.70
N LYS A 62 1.03 11.72 -18.92
CA LYS A 62 1.10 13.09 -19.48
C LYS A 62 1.94 14.02 -18.60
N ASN A 63 1.93 13.81 -17.30
CA ASN A 63 2.67 14.60 -16.31
C ASN A 63 4.03 13.97 -15.93
N ASN A 64 4.49 12.95 -16.65
CA ASN A 64 5.77 12.26 -16.43
C ASN A 64 5.94 11.67 -15.01
N VAL A 65 4.84 11.29 -14.37
CA VAL A 65 4.84 10.56 -13.10
C VAL A 65 5.18 9.09 -13.37
N LYS A 66 6.11 8.54 -12.59
CA LYS A 66 6.65 7.18 -12.81
C LYS A 66 6.24 6.18 -11.73
N ASP A 67 5.90 6.66 -10.54
CA ASP A 67 5.51 5.82 -9.42
C ASP A 67 3.99 5.61 -9.41
N PHE A 68 3.58 4.34 -9.37
CA PHE A 68 2.18 3.93 -9.37
C PHE A 68 1.91 3.02 -8.18
N TYR A 69 0.81 3.28 -7.47
CA TYR A 69 0.46 2.61 -6.23
C TYR A 69 -0.94 2.00 -6.31
N PHE A 70 -1.18 1.24 -7.39
CA PHE A 70 -2.44 0.55 -7.63
C PHE A 70 -2.38 -0.91 -7.17
N LEU A 71 -3.37 -1.34 -6.40
CA LEU A 71 -3.57 -2.73 -6.01
C LEU A 71 -4.99 -3.17 -6.41
N VAL A 72 -5.09 -4.13 -7.33
CA VAL A 72 -6.39 -4.70 -7.73
C VAL A 72 -6.92 -5.58 -6.60
N LEU A 73 -8.10 -5.24 -6.10
CA LEU A 73 -8.76 -5.97 -5.01
C LEU A 73 -9.69 -7.06 -5.56
N ASP A 74 -10.47 -6.71 -6.59
CA ASP A 74 -11.28 -7.62 -7.40
C ASP A 74 -11.58 -7.01 -8.78
N LYS A 75 -12.53 -7.59 -9.53
CA LYS A 75 -12.88 -7.15 -10.89
C LYS A 75 -13.39 -5.70 -10.99
N ASP A 76 -13.94 -5.15 -9.91
CA ASP A 76 -14.57 -3.83 -9.93
C ASP A 76 -13.79 -2.80 -9.08
N ARG A 77 -12.88 -3.26 -8.23
CA ARG A 77 -12.26 -2.45 -7.17
C ARG A 77 -10.74 -2.46 -7.21
N VAL A 78 -10.15 -1.28 -7.21
CA VAL A 78 -8.71 -1.03 -7.13
C VAL A 78 -8.45 -0.08 -5.97
N ILE A 79 -7.39 -0.32 -5.19
CA ILE A 79 -6.89 0.62 -4.20
C ILE A 79 -5.79 1.47 -4.86
N ASP A 80 -5.95 2.79 -4.84
CA ASP A 80 -4.92 3.76 -5.25
C ASP A 80 -4.36 4.48 -4.02
N ALA A 81 -3.13 4.14 -3.65
CA ALA A 81 -2.42 4.76 -2.53
C ALA A 81 -1.59 6.00 -2.96
N GLY A 82 -1.69 6.45 -4.21
CA GLY A 82 -0.94 7.58 -4.74
C GLY A 82 -1.33 8.92 -4.09
N PRO A 83 -2.61 9.32 -4.08
CA PRO A 83 -3.03 10.57 -3.45
C PRO A 83 -2.96 10.54 -1.92
N ARG A 84 -3.33 9.41 -1.30
CA ARG A 84 -3.42 9.21 0.15
C ARG A 84 -3.16 7.75 0.51
N GLY A 85 -2.38 7.52 1.57
CA GLY A 85 -2.02 6.20 2.11
C GLY A 85 -1.85 6.22 3.63
N ASN A 86 -1.04 5.30 4.17
CA ASN A 86 -0.74 5.17 5.60
C ASN A 86 0.61 5.78 6.02
#